data_AF-A0A7X7RS25-F1
#
_entry.id   AF-A0A7X7RS25-F1
#
_cell.length_a   1.000
_cell.length_b   1.000
_cell.length_c   1.000
_cell.angle_alpha   90.00
_cell.angle_beta   90.00
_cell.angle_gamma   90.00
#
_symmetry.space_group_name_H-M   'P 1'
#
loop_
_entity.id
_entity.type
_entity.pdbx_description
1 polymer ?
#
loop_
_entity_poly.entity_id
_entity_poly.type
_entity_poly.pdbx_seq_one_letter_code
_entity_poly.pdbx_strand_id
1 'polypeptide(L)'
;MKIFTAEDRGEIIMIIAAFAGVGKTYFCDHLEDAKDFVCMPYKYFLPETDSDNVEHEKAKADFSLQMNPEYPSNYINAILENMELYKYLVIPSDSSVLAGLEDMHIPYILCFPERTAKEEYRRRYLQRGNNEEFIDIFIGGWDNFMKSLQYDEYGAKIILAEDKYLLDVKDRIDKIILSGELPIQG
;
A
#
# COMPACT_ATOMS: atom_id res chain seq x y z
N MET A 1 -2.44 24.35 -15.15
CA MET A 1 -2.57 23.21 -14.22
C MET A 1 -3.43 22.18 -14.93
N LYS A 2 -2.81 21.14 -15.50
CA LYS A 2 -3.56 20.09 -16.21
C LYS A 2 -4.23 19.24 -15.14
N ILE A 3 -5.55 19.32 -15.08
CA ILE A 3 -6.34 18.24 -14.49
C ILE A 3 -5.96 17.01 -15.32
N PHE A 4 -5.42 15.96 -14.69
CA PHE A 4 -5.25 14.67 -15.33
C PHE A 4 -6.64 14.05 -15.50
N THR A 5 -7.45 14.63 -16.40
CA THR A 5 -8.63 13.96 -16.89
C THR A 5 -8.16 12.99 -17.95
N ALA A 6 -8.21 11.71 -17.63
CA ALA A 6 -8.16 10.63 -18.61
C ALA A 6 -9.34 10.82 -19.58
N GLU A 7 -9.14 11.63 -20.61
CA GLU A 7 -10.00 11.67 -21.78
C GLU A 7 -9.72 10.38 -22.55
N ASP A 8 -10.39 9.29 -22.13
CA ASP A 8 -10.94 8.20 -22.96
C ASP A 8 -11.36 6.96 -22.14
N ARG A 9 -11.17 6.96 -20.81
CA ARG A 9 -11.92 6.12 -19.88
C ARG A 9 -12.40 6.99 -18.72
N GLY A 10 -13.70 7.15 -18.55
CA GLY A 10 -14.31 7.90 -17.43
C GLY A 10 -14.15 7.24 -16.06
N GLU A 11 -13.05 6.51 -15.83
CA GLU A 11 -12.77 5.80 -14.59
C GLU A 11 -11.63 6.51 -13.87
N ILE A 12 -11.94 7.02 -12.67
CA ILE A 12 -10.97 7.65 -11.80
C ILE A 12 -10.00 6.56 -11.33
N ILE A 13 -8.74 6.72 -11.72
CA ILE A 13 -7.61 5.88 -11.34
C ILE A 13 -7.28 6.13 -9.86
N MET A 14 -7.09 5.07 -9.07
CA MET A 14 -6.85 5.21 -7.64
C MET A 14 -5.62 4.44 -7.14
N ILE A 15 -4.72 5.16 -6.49
CA ILE A 15 -3.63 4.58 -5.70
C ILE A 15 -4.13 4.36 -4.27
N ILE A 16 -4.10 3.11 -3.81
CA ILE A 16 -4.45 2.74 -2.43
C ILE A 16 -3.16 2.32 -1.72
N ALA A 17 -2.65 3.20 -0.88
CA ALA A 17 -1.54 2.88 0.02
C ALA A 17 -2.06 2.12 1.23
N ALA A 18 -1.74 0.83 1.33
CA ALA A 18 -2.29 -0.05 2.36
C ALA A 18 -1.21 -0.69 3.24
N PHE A 19 -1.42 -0.63 4.57
CA PHE A 19 -0.52 -1.19 5.56
C PHE A 19 -0.35 -2.72 5.41
N ALA A 20 0.75 -3.28 5.94
CA ALA A 20 0.94 -4.73 5.94
C ALA A 20 -0.20 -5.42 6.72
N GLY A 21 -0.67 -6.59 6.26
CA GLY A 21 -1.70 -7.36 6.96
C GLY A 21 -3.16 -6.92 6.80
N VAL A 22 -3.45 -5.79 6.12
CA VAL A 22 -4.83 -5.30 5.92
C VAL A 22 -5.63 -6.11 4.89
N GLY A 23 -4.99 -7.02 4.15
CA GLY A 23 -5.65 -7.86 3.13
C GLY A 23 -5.55 -7.36 1.68
N LYS A 24 -4.46 -6.68 1.30
CA LYS A 24 -4.21 -6.22 -0.09
C LYS A 24 -4.40 -7.31 -1.15
N THR A 25 -3.71 -8.43 -1.02
CA THR A 25 -3.79 -9.55 -1.96
C THR A 25 -5.21 -10.07 -2.09
N TYR A 26 -5.88 -10.31 -0.95
CA TYR A 26 -7.28 -10.74 -0.93
C TYR A 26 -8.20 -9.73 -1.62
N PHE A 27 -8.01 -8.43 -1.40
CA PHE A 27 -8.76 -7.38 -2.09
C PHE A 27 -8.60 -7.46 -3.61
N CYS A 28 -7.35 -7.58 -4.09
CA CYS A 28 -7.05 -7.62 -5.51
C CYS A 28 -7.48 -8.94 -6.19
N ASP A 29 -7.48 -10.06 -5.46
CA ASP A 29 -7.96 -11.35 -5.97
C ASP A 29 -9.49 -11.42 -6.10
N HIS A 30 -10.21 -10.57 -5.36
CA HIS A 30 -11.70 -10.57 -5.32
C HIS A 30 -12.34 -9.45 -6.12
N LEU A 31 -11.54 -8.57 -6.73
CA LEU A 31 -12.04 -7.46 -7.54
C LEU A 31 -11.43 -7.50 -8.94
N GLU A 32 -12.29 -7.27 -9.92
CA GLU A 32 -11.82 -7.00 -11.28
C GLU A 32 -11.07 -5.66 -11.30
N ASP A 33 -10.06 -5.58 -12.16
CA ASP A 33 -9.28 -4.37 -12.40
C ASP A 33 -8.57 -3.79 -11.15
N ALA A 34 -8.12 -4.70 -10.28
CA ALA A 34 -7.32 -4.40 -9.10
C ALA A 34 -5.95 -5.10 -9.17
N LYS A 35 -4.90 -4.38 -8.80
CA LYS A 35 -3.52 -4.89 -8.79
C LYS A 35 -2.88 -4.71 -7.41
N ASP A 36 -2.46 -5.82 -6.81
CA ASP A 36 -1.54 -5.80 -5.66
C ASP A 36 -0.13 -5.53 -6.21
N PHE A 37 0.26 -4.26 -6.19
CA PHE A 37 1.54 -3.81 -6.73
C PHE A 37 2.56 -3.79 -5.60
N VAL A 38 3.39 -4.83 -5.58
CA VAL A 38 4.38 -5.07 -4.52
C VAL A 38 5.67 -4.31 -4.80
N CYS A 39 6.26 -3.69 -3.77
CA CYS A 39 7.51 -2.94 -3.94
C CYS A 39 8.78 -3.81 -3.88
N MET A 40 8.69 -5.08 -3.46
CA MET A 40 9.86 -5.93 -3.20
C MET A 40 10.84 -6.01 -4.38
N PRO A 41 10.40 -6.25 -5.64
CA PRO A 41 11.30 -6.31 -6.80
C PRO A 41 11.99 -4.98 -7.12
N TYR A 42 11.43 -3.87 -6.64
CA TYR A 42 11.99 -2.53 -6.83
C TYR A 42 12.89 -2.12 -5.66
N LYS A 43 12.57 -2.58 -4.45
CA LYS A 43 13.23 -2.22 -3.20
C LYS A 43 14.52 -3.01 -2.95
N TYR A 44 14.57 -4.26 -3.40
CA TYR A 44 15.69 -5.15 -3.16
C TYR A 44 16.13 -5.87 -4.44
N PHE A 45 17.42 -6.18 -4.54
CA PHE A 45 17.88 -7.17 -5.51
C PHE A 45 17.48 -8.55 -5.01
N LEU A 46 16.51 -9.16 -5.68
CA LEU A 46 16.01 -10.49 -5.36
C LEU A 46 16.89 -11.55 -6.04
N PRO A 47 17.18 -12.69 -5.37
CA PRO A 47 17.80 -13.82 -6.04
C PRO A 47 16.90 -14.32 -7.19
N GLU A 48 17.52 -14.87 -8.23
CA GLU A 48 16.80 -15.56 -9.32
C GLU A 48 16.20 -16.86 -8.76
N THR A 49 15.05 -16.78 -8.08
CA THR A 49 14.20 -17.93 -7.79
C THR A 49 12.90 -17.77 -8.56
N ASP A 50 12.54 -18.82 -9.29
CA ASP A 50 11.19 -18.94 -9.84
C ASP A 50 10.22 -19.06 -8.67
N SER A 51 9.39 -18.04 -8.41
CA SER A 51 7.95 -18.17 -8.12
C SER A 51 7.38 -17.29 -6.99
N ASP A 52 6.18 -16.78 -7.29
CA ASP A 52 5.04 -16.50 -6.42
C ASP A 52 5.11 -15.46 -5.28
N ASN A 53 3.98 -14.76 -5.10
CA ASN A 53 3.72 -13.82 -3.99
C ASN A 53 4.03 -14.40 -2.60
N VAL A 54 3.96 -15.72 -2.43
CA VAL A 54 4.26 -16.41 -1.17
C VAL A 54 5.75 -16.34 -0.81
N GLU A 55 6.66 -16.44 -1.78
CA GLU A 55 8.09 -16.26 -1.53
C GLU A 55 8.41 -14.81 -1.20
N HIS A 56 7.78 -13.86 -1.92
CA HIS A 56 7.93 -12.44 -1.63
C HIS A 56 7.48 -12.07 -0.21
N GLU A 57 6.39 -12.64 0.31
CA GLU A 57 5.95 -12.40 1.69
C GLU A 57 6.95 -12.93 2.74
N LYS A 58 7.63 -14.05 2.47
CA LYS A 58 8.68 -14.58 3.35
C LYS A 58 9.96 -13.77 3.26
N ALA A 59 10.28 -13.23 2.08
CA ALA A 59 11.47 -12.44 1.82
C ALA A 59 11.43 -11.01 2.39
N LYS A 60 10.25 -10.49 2.79
CA LYS A 60 10.07 -9.11 3.28
C LYS A 60 10.92 -8.72 4.50
N ALA A 61 11.48 -9.69 5.21
CA ALA A 61 12.34 -9.44 6.36
C ALA A 61 13.74 -10.08 6.23
N ASP A 62 14.12 -10.53 5.03
CA ASP A 62 15.46 -11.05 4.81
C ASP A 62 16.48 -9.90 4.73
N PHE A 63 17.17 -9.64 5.84
CA PHE A 63 18.20 -8.60 5.95
C PHE A 63 19.46 -8.88 5.11
N SER A 64 19.59 -10.07 4.52
CA SER A 64 20.67 -10.36 3.57
C SER A 64 20.43 -9.75 2.19
N LEU A 65 19.19 -9.33 1.89
CA LEU A 65 18.85 -8.72 0.62
C LEU A 65 19.48 -7.33 0.50
N GLN A 66 20.23 -7.15 -0.58
CA GLN A 66 20.82 -5.86 -0.90
C GLN A 66 19.73 -4.88 -1.37
N MET A 67 19.61 -3.75 -0.69
CA MET A 67 18.68 -2.68 -1.07
C MET A 67 19.07 -2.09 -2.43
N ASN A 68 18.08 -1.85 -3.28
CA ASN A 68 18.27 -1.18 -4.57
C ASN A 68 18.50 0.32 -4.33
N PRO A 69 19.62 0.91 -4.76
CA PRO A 69 19.91 2.33 -4.57
C PRO A 69 18.95 3.28 -5.31
N GLU A 70 18.19 2.79 -6.30
CA GLU A 70 17.19 3.59 -7.01
C GLU A 70 15.84 3.69 -6.29
N TYR A 71 15.66 2.93 -5.20
CA TYR A 71 14.45 3.00 -4.39
C TYR A 71 14.42 4.30 -3.56
N PRO A 72 13.28 5.02 -3.47
CA PRO A 72 11.95 4.66 -3.99
C PRO A 72 11.65 5.11 -5.43
N SER A 73 12.53 5.89 -6.06
CA SER A 73 12.26 6.53 -7.35
C SER A 73 11.90 5.55 -8.47
N ASN A 74 12.58 4.40 -8.54
CA ASN A 74 12.26 3.36 -9.53
C ASN A 74 10.85 2.79 -9.36
N TYR A 75 10.41 2.58 -8.11
CA TYR A 75 9.09 2.09 -7.79
C TYR A 75 8.02 3.13 -8.05
N ILE A 76 8.28 4.40 -7.71
CA ILE A 76 7.37 5.52 -8.03
C ILE A 76 7.18 5.61 -9.54
N ASN A 77 8.25 5.58 -10.35
CA ASN A 77 8.11 5.58 -11.82
C ASN A 77 7.24 4.41 -12.31
N ALA A 78 7.44 3.21 -11.74
CA ALA A 78 6.63 2.05 -12.10
C ALA A 78 5.16 2.20 -11.66
N ILE A 79 4.87 2.87 -10.54
CA ILE A 79 3.50 3.24 -10.16
C ILE A 79 2.87 4.12 -11.24
N LEU A 80 3.59 5.15 -11.72
CA LEU A 80 3.07 6.06 -12.75
C LEU A 80 2.77 5.34 -14.07
N GLU A 81 3.62 4.40 -14.46
CA GLU A 81 3.43 3.60 -15.68
C GLU A 81 2.24 2.63 -15.57
N ASN A 82 1.86 2.23 -14.35
CA ASN A 82 0.81 1.24 -14.11
C ASN A 82 -0.50 1.83 -13.61
N MET A 83 -0.51 3.08 -13.12
CA MET A 83 -1.72 3.66 -12.51
C MET A 83 -2.87 3.76 -13.52
N GLU A 84 -2.59 4.02 -14.80
CA GLU A 84 -3.65 4.07 -15.83
C GLU A 84 -4.16 2.70 -16.30
N LEU A 85 -3.54 1.61 -15.84
CA LEU A 85 -3.87 0.25 -16.27
C LEU A 85 -4.92 -0.44 -15.40
N TYR A 86 -5.14 0.08 -14.18
CA TYR A 86 -6.01 -0.54 -13.19
C TYR A 86 -6.85 0.50 -12.47
N LYS A 87 -8.14 0.21 -12.27
CA LYS A 87 -9.00 1.00 -11.40
C LYS A 87 -8.47 1.11 -9.97
N TYR A 88 -7.96 0.00 -9.42
CA TYR A 88 -7.38 -0.04 -8.08
C TYR A 88 -5.91 -0.48 -8.12
N LEU A 89 -4.98 0.46 -8.02
CA LEU A 89 -3.55 0.16 -7.86
C LEU A 89 -3.21 0.17 -6.36
N VAL A 90 -3.09 -1.01 -5.76
CA VAL A 90 -2.85 -1.15 -4.32
C VAL A 90 -1.35 -1.29 -4.07
N ILE A 91 -0.77 -0.34 -3.33
CA ILE A 91 0.66 -0.29 -3.00
C ILE A 91 0.88 -0.47 -1.49
N PRO A 92 2.07 -0.88 -1.03
CA PRO A 92 2.42 -0.78 0.39
C PRO A 92 2.51 0.69 0.84
N SER A 93 2.09 0.97 2.06
CA SER A 93 2.20 2.30 2.70
C SER A 93 3.64 2.59 3.19
N ASP A 94 4.61 2.53 2.28
CA ASP A 94 6.03 2.81 2.56
C ASP A 94 6.28 4.32 2.57
N SER A 95 6.87 4.85 3.65
CA SER A 95 6.95 6.29 3.89
C SER A 95 7.75 7.05 2.83
N SER A 96 8.79 6.46 2.25
CA SER A 96 9.57 7.16 1.22
C SER A 96 8.84 7.21 -0.12
N VAL A 97 7.98 6.22 -0.39
CA VAL A 97 7.08 6.22 -1.55
C VAL A 97 5.97 7.25 -1.38
N LEU A 98 5.34 7.31 -0.19
CA LEU A 98 4.28 8.29 0.10
C LEU A 98 4.79 9.73 -0.02
N ALA A 99 5.97 10.02 0.52
CA ALA A 99 6.61 11.33 0.39
C ALA A 99 6.88 11.69 -1.09
N GLY A 100 7.35 10.74 -1.90
CA GLY A 100 7.57 10.99 -3.32
C GLY A 100 6.28 11.23 -4.10
N LEU A 101 5.19 10.54 -3.75
CA LEU A 101 3.87 10.81 -4.36
C LEU A 101 3.34 12.19 -3.95
N GLU A 102 3.51 12.59 -2.69
CA GLU A 102 3.17 13.92 -2.19
C GLU A 102 3.95 15.02 -2.92
N ASP A 103 5.28 14.88 -3.05
CA ASP A 103 6.14 15.83 -3.78
C ASP A 103 5.68 16.01 -5.24
N MET A 104 5.17 14.94 -5.84
CA MET A 104 4.64 14.93 -7.21
C MET A 104 3.16 15.35 -7.31
N HIS A 105 2.52 15.67 -6.18
CA HIS A 105 1.10 16.02 -6.08
C HIS A 105 0.18 14.91 -6.62
N ILE A 106 0.57 13.65 -6.41
CA ILE A 106 -0.21 12.47 -6.81
C ILE A 106 -1.03 11.99 -5.61
N PRO A 107 -2.36 12.13 -5.66
CA PRO A 107 -3.20 11.77 -4.53
C PRO A 107 -3.27 10.24 -4.33
N TYR A 108 -3.46 9.84 -3.08
CA TYR A 108 -3.69 8.44 -2.70
C TYR A 108 -4.66 8.33 -1.52
N ILE A 109 -5.27 7.15 -1.39
CA ILE A 109 -6.02 6.76 -0.19
C ILE A 109 -5.09 5.95 0.70
N LEU A 110 -4.94 6.37 1.96
CA LEU A 110 -4.11 5.71 2.96
C LEU A 110 -4.98 4.83 3.88
N CYS A 111 -4.85 3.51 3.73
CA CYS A 111 -5.60 2.50 4.47
C CYS A 111 -4.70 1.80 5.51
N PHE A 112 -5.02 1.96 6.80
CA PHE A 112 -4.23 1.38 7.88
C PHE A 112 -5.10 1.02 9.10
N PRO A 113 -4.66 0.07 9.95
CA PRO A 113 -5.44 -0.31 11.12
C PRO A 113 -5.53 0.78 12.17
N GLU A 114 -6.57 0.72 12.99
CA GLU A 114 -6.60 1.46 14.24
C GLU A 114 -5.51 0.99 15.19
N ARG A 115 -5.06 1.90 16.05
CA ARG A 115 -3.91 1.66 16.91
C ARG A 115 -4.10 0.48 17.88
N THR A 116 -5.33 0.18 18.28
CA THR A 116 -5.65 -0.91 19.23
C THR A 116 -5.54 -2.31 18.61
N ALA A 117 -5.58 -2.43 17.28
CA ALA A 117 -5.57 -3.71 16.56
C ALA A 117 -4.21 -4.45 16.55
N LYS A 118 -3.25 -4.06 17.41
CA LYS A 118 -1.88 -4.60 17.42
C LYS A 118 -1.84 -6.13 17.54
N GLU A 119 -2.56 -6.68 18.51
CA GLU A 119 -2.56 -8.13 18.75
C GLU A 119 -3.28 -8.90 17.65
N GLU A 120 -4.30 -8.29 17.04
CA GLU A 120 -4.97 -8.86 15.88
C GLU A 120 -4.00 -8.99 14.70
N TYR A 121 -3.22 -7.94 14.41
CA TYR A 121 -2.24 -7.97 13.32
C TYR A 121 -1.08 -8.91 13.63
N ARG A 122 -0.66 -9.02 14.89
CA ARG A 122 0.29 -10.05 15.32
C ARG A 122 -0.24 -11.44 14.98
N ARG A 123 -1.50 -11.74 15.30
CA ARG A 123 -2.16 -13.01 14.94
C ARG A 123 -2.23 -13.20 13.42
N ARG A 124 -2.59 -12.16 12.65
CA ARG A 124 -2.64 -12.23 11.19
C ARG A 124 -1.28 -12.59 10.58
N TYR A 125 -0.19 -11.99 11.06
CA TYR A 125 1.17 -12.29 10.58
C TYR A 125 1.60 -13.72 10.92
N LEU A 126 1.34 -14.18 12.15
CA LEU A 126 1.61 -15.56 12.56
C LEU A 126 0.83 -16.58 11.71
N GLN A 127 -0.46 -16.31 11.46
CA GLN A 127 -1.31 -17.19 10.64
C GLN A 127 -0.87 -17.26 9.18
N ARG A 128 -0.29 -16.18 8.64
CA ARG A 128 0.31 -16.14 7.30
C ARG A 128 1.67 -16.83 7.22
N GLY A 129 2.27 -17.16 8.36
CA GLY A 129 3.62 -17.73 8.42
C GLY A 129 4.73 -16.72 8.18
N ASN A 130 4.50 -15.43 8.47
CA ASN A 130 5.58 -14.44 8.50
C ASN A 130 6.59 -14.81 9.59
N ASN A 131 7.87 -14.55 9.34
CA ASN A 131 8.96 -14.88 10.27
C ASN A 131 8.98 -13.93 11.49
N GLU A 132 9.76 -14.30 12.51
CA GLU A 132 9.89 -13.51 13.75
C GLU A 132 10.42 -12.10 13.47
N GLU A 133 11.38 -11.96 12.56
CA GLU A 133 11.96 -10.65 12.17
C GLU A 133 10.91 -9.69 11.60
N PHE A 134 10.03 -10.19 10.71
CA PHE A 134 8.92 -9.41 10.18
C PHE A 134 7.97 -8.98 11.30
N ILE A 135 7.64 -9.91 12.20
CA ILE A 135 6.78 -9.62 13.34
C ILE A 135 7.43 -8.57 14.24
N ASP A 136 8.72 -8.66 14.52
CA ASP A 136 9.44 -7.69 15.35
C ASP A 136 9.48 -6.31 14.72
N ILE A 137 9.67 -6.21 13.39
CA ILE A 137 9.58 -4.93 12.68
C ILE A 137 8.19 -4.33 12.86
N PHE A 138 7.14 -5.04 12.44
CA PHE A 138 5.79 -4.47 12.35
C PHE A 138 5.08 -4.35 13.70
N ILE A 139 5.23 -5.34 14.59
CA ILE A 139 4.60 -5.36 15.91
C ILE A 139 5.48 -4.66 16.94
N GLY A 140 6.80 -4.81 16.89
CA GLY A 140 7.72 -4.04 17.74
C GLY A 140 7.68 -2.56 17.40
N GLY A 141 7.62 -2.20 16.11
CA GLY A 141 7.47 -0.82 15.62
C GLY A 141 6.03 -0.28 15.58
N TRP A 142 5.03 -1.06 16.01
CA TRP A 142 3.60 -0.78 15.78
C TRP A 142 3.18 0.66 16.12
N ASP A 143 3.48 1.12 17.34
CA ASP A 143 3.06 2.45 17.78
C ASP A 143 3.69 3.57 16.94
N ASN A 144 4.92 3.37 16.47
CA ASN A 144 5.59 4.33 15.60
C ASN A 144 4.98 4.34 14.21
N PHE A 145 4.65 3.17 13.63
CA PHE A 145 3.93 3.10 12.36
C PHE A 145 2.56 3.77 12.46
N MET A 146 1.77 3.43 13.47
CA MET A 146 0.44 4.01 13.65
C MET A 146 0.49 5.52 13.85
N LYS A 147 1.49 6.01 14.60
CA LYS A 147 1.73 7.44 14.78
C LYS A 147 2.12 8.12 13.46
N SER A 148 3.06 7.55 12.72
CA SER A 148 3.51 8.08 11.42
C SER A 148 2.37 8.16 10.41
N LEU A 149 1.56 7.10 10.27
CA LEU A 149 0.42 7.05 9.35
C LEU A 149 -0.69 8.02 9.75
N GLN A 150 -0.86 8.29 11.05
CA GLN A 150 -1.81 9.30 11.52
C GLN A 150 -1.36 10.73 11.20
N TYR A 151 -0.04 11.01 11.19
CA TYR A 151 0.52 12.32 10.86
C TYR A 151 0.58 12.64 9.37
N ASP A 152 0.36 11.66 8.50
CA ASP A 152 0.19 11.91 7.08
C ASP A 152 -0.98 12.89 6.86
N GLU A 153 -0.76 14.08 6.33
CA GLU A 153 -1.83 15.07 6.08
C GLU A 153 -2.24 15.13 4.60
N TYR A 154 -1.56 14.36 3.75
CA TYR A 154 -1.72 14.39 2.31
C TYR A 154 -2.63 13.28 1.78
N GLY A 155 -2.53 12.05 2.29
CA GLY A 155 -3.40 10.95 1.89
C GLY A 155 -4.81 11.08 2.48
N ALA A 156 -5.83 10.72 1.69
CA ALA A 156 -7.18 10.52 2.23
C ALA A 156 -7.20 9.28 3.13
N LYS A 157 -7.42 9.45 4.43
CA LYS A 157 -7.26 8.36 5.41
C LYS A 157 -8.51 7.50 5.59
N ILE A 158 -8.33 6.18 5.53
CA ILE A 158 -9.30 5.18 6.00
C ILE A 158 -8.63 4.36 7.11
N ILE A 159 -9.07 4.59 8.34
CA ILE A 159 -8.66 3.79 9.49
C ILE A 159 -9.59 2.56 9.58
N LEU A 160 -9.00 1.37 9.57
CA LEU A 160 -9.70 0.09 9.66
C LEU A 160 -9.88 -0.28 11.13
N ALA A 161 -11.11 -0.51 11.55
CA ALA A 161 -11.41 -1.07 12.87
C ALA A 161 -10.90 -2.52 13.00
N GLU A 162 -10.84 -3.03 14.22
CA GLU A 162 -10.59 -4.44 14.50
C GLU A 162 -11.50 -5.37 13.68
N ASP A 163 -10.93 -6.51 13.28
CA ASP A 163 -11.53 -7.53 12.41
C ASP A 163 -11.97 -7.02 11.02
N LYS A 164 -11.55 -5.83 10.59
CA LYS A 164 -11.79 -5.31 9.23
C LYS A 164 -10.58 -5.49 8.32
N TYR A 165 -10.87 -5.70 7.05
CA TYR A 165 -9.92 -5.82 5.95
C TYR A 165 -10.20 -4.73 4.91
N LEU A 166 -9.26 -4.58 3.97
CA LEU A 166 -9.36 -3.59 2.89
C LEU A 166 -10.67 -3.75 2.07
N LEU A 167 -11.13 -4.99 1.87
CA LEU A 167 -12.37 -5.26 1.16
C LEU A 167 -13.62 -4.78 1.92
N ASP A 168 -13.61 -4.85 3.25
CA ASP A 168 -14.75 -4.40 4.08
C ASP A 168 -14.96 -2.88 4.01
N VAL A 169 -13.95 -2.13 3.58
CA VAL A 169 -14.01 -0.66 3.45
C VAL A 169 -14.08 -0.20 1.99
N LYS A 170 -14.30 -1.11 1.03
CA LYS A 170 -14.39 -0.80 -0.39
C LYS A 170 -15.42 0.30 -0.69
N ASP A 171 -16.61 0.22 -0.11
CA ASP A 171 -17.65 1.24 -0.34
C ASP A 171 -17.22 2.64 0.13
N ARG A 172 -16.35 2.73 1.15
CA ARG A 172 -15.77 4.00 1.59
C ARG A 172 -14.70 4.49 0.61
N ILE A 173 -13.87 3.58 0.11
CA ILE A 173 -12.88 3.87 -0.95
C ILE A 173 -13.60 4.43 -2.18
N ASP A 174 -14.63 3.75 -2.66
CA ASP A 174 -15.41 4.17 -3.83
C ASP A 174 -16.10 5.52 -3.61
N LYS A 175 -16.58 5.81 -2.40
CA LYS A 175 -17.15 7.13 -2.07
C LYS A 175 -16.11 8.24 -2.17
N ILE A 176 -14.90 8.04 -1.66
CA ILE A 176 -13.81 9.03 -1.77
C ILE A 176 -13.42 9.24 -3.23
N ILE A 177 -13.36 8.15 -4.01
CA ILE A 177 -13.12 8.20 -5.46
C ILE A 177 -14.18 9.07 -6.15
N LEU A 178 -15.46 8.82 -5.87
CA LEU A 178 -16.59 9.51 -6.53
C LEU A 178 -16.80 10.94 -6.05
N SER A 179 -16.46 11.26 -4.79
CA SER A 179 -16.61 12.60 -4.23
C SER A 179 -15.55 13.58 -4.73
N GLY A 180 -14.44 13.08 -5.28
CA GLY A 180 -13.29 13.91 -5.66
C GLY A 180 -12.60 14.54 -4.45
N GLU A 181 -12.86 14.04 -3.24
CA GLU A 181 -12.25 14.48 -1.97
C GLU A 181 -10.80 13.99 -1.81
N LEU A 182 -10.06 13.91 -2.92
CA LEU A 182 -8.61 13.85 -2.85
C LEU A 182 -8.15 15.26 -2.49
N PRO A 183 -7.30 15.44 -1.47
CA PRO A 183 -6.85 16.77 -1.08
C PRO A 183 -5.98 17.36 -2.19
N ILE A 184 -6.63 18.08 -3.09
CA ILE A 184 -5.95 19.00 -4.01
C ILE A 184 -5.67 20.24 -3.16
N GLN A 185 -4.52 20.28 -2.48
CA GLN A 185 -4.03 21.56 -1.98
C GLN A 185 -3.65 22.41 -3.19
N GLY A 186 -4.24 23.61 -3.25
CA GLY A 186 -4.09 24.57 -4.35
C GLY A 186 -2.80 25.36 -4.34
#